data_AF-A0A327Z7F7-F1
#
_entry.id   AF-A0A327Z7F7-F1
#
_cell.length_a   1.000
_cell.length_b   1.000
_cell.length_c   1.000
_cell.angle_alpha   90.00
_cell.angle_beta   90.00
_cell.angle_gamma   90.00
#
_symmetry.space_group_name_H-M   'P 1'
#
loop_
_entity.id
_entity.type
_entity.pdbx_description
1 polymer ?
#
loop_
_entity_poly.entity_id
_entity_poly.type
_entity_poly.pdbx_seq_one_letter_code
_entity_poly.pdbx_strand_id
1 'polypeptide(L)'
;MPLELHDDTATLVGVVTVDEVEQLVGWLRAARKPKVSLRRCNHLHTGALQALLLFKPKISAAPNNAFLAAQVLPLLDSSQRNRR
;
A
#
# COMPACT_ATOMS: atom_id res chain seq x y z
N MET A 1 10.90 3.40 11.06
CA MET A 1 10.24 2.27 10.38
C MET A 1 9.20 2.84 9.43
N PRO A 2 9.22 2.50 8.14
CA PRO A 2 8.37 3.13 7.13
C PRO A 2 6.93 2.57 7.08
N LEU A 3 6.59 1.63 7.97
CA LEU A 3 5.22 1.14 8.18
C LEU A 3 4.69 1.59 9.55
N GLU A 4 3.66 2.44 9.54
CA GLU A 4 2.86 2.77 10.72
C GLU A 4 1.59 1.91 10.68
N LEU A 5 1.55 0.83 11.46
CA LEU A 5 0.48 -0.19 11.41
C LEU A 5 -0.46 -0.10 12.62
N HIS A 6 -1.77 -0.18 12.36
CA HIS A 6 -2.84 -0.35 13.32
C HIS A 6 -3.80 -1.47 12.83
N ASP A 7 -4.77 -1.87 13.64
CA ASP A 7 -5.65 -3.03 13.39
C ASP A 7 -6.12 -3.18 11.93
N ASP A 8 -6.76 -2.15 11.37
CA ASP A 8 -7.29 -2.15 10.00
C ASP A 8 -6.71 -1.02 9.12
N THR A 9 -5.77 -0.22 9.64
CA THR A 9 -5.16 0.90 8.89
C THR A 9 -3.65 0.89 8.93
N ALA A 10 -3.02 1.16 7.78
CA ALA A 10 -1.57 1.32 7.66
C ALA A 10 -1.22 2.62 6.93
N THR A 11 -0.17 3.31 7.38
CA THR A 11 0.45 4.41 6.63
C THR A 11 1.86 4.00 6.21
N LEU A 12 2.12 4.04 4.90
CA LEU A 12 3.45 3.83 4.33
C LEU A 12 4.15 5.19 4.23
N VAL A 13 5.33 5.30 4.82
CA VAL A 13 6.05 6.57 5.03
C VAL A 13 7.46 6.48 4.46
N GLY A 14 7.87 7.51 3.71
CA GLY A 14 9.22 7.62 3.18
C GLY A 14 9.53 6.52 2.17
N VAL A 15 10.56 5.74 2.45
CA VAL A 15 11.05 4.68 1.56
C VAL A 15 10.67 3.33 2.17
N VAL A 16 9.75 2.62 1.53
CA VAL A 16 9.40 1.24 1.87
C VAL A 16 10.28 0.32 1.04
N THR A 17 11.16 -0.42 1.70
CA THR A 17 12.16 -1.28 1.06
C THR A 17 11.71 -2.74 1.06
N VAL A 18 12.61 -3.66 0.67
CA VAL A 18 12.35 -5.11 0.74
C VAL A 18 12.16 -5.59 2.19
N ASP A 19 12.81 -4.94 3.16
CA ASP A 19 12.82 -5.36 4.56
C ASP A 19 11.43 -5.29 5.21
N GLU A 20 10.58 -4.38 4.72
CA GLU A 20 9.21 -4.21 5.23
C GLU A 20 8.16 -5.09 4.54
N VAL A 21 8.52 -5.81 3.48
CA VAL A 21 7.57 -6.58 2.67
C VAL A 21 6.93 -7.68 3.51
N GLU A 22 7.71 -8.43 4.29
CA GLU A 22 7.18 -9.51 5.12
C GLU A 22 6.21 -8.99 6.17
N GLN A 23 6.57 -7.91 6.87
CA GLN A 23 5.71 -7.28 7.87
C GLN A 23 4.40 -6.77 7.24
N LEU A 24 4.48 -6.14 6.07
CA LEU A 24 3.30 -5.66 5.34
C LEU A 24 2.38 -6.82 4.93
N VAL A 25 2.93 -7.93 4.43
CA VAL A 25 2.17 -9.13 4.06
C VAL A 25 1.49 -9.76 5.28
N GLY A 26 2.21 -9.86 6.40
CA GLY A 26 1.65 -10.36 7.65
C GLY A 26 0.45 -9.54 8.10
N TRP A 27 0.59 -8.21 8.08
CA TRP A 27 -0.50 -7.30 8.41
C TRP A 27 -1.68 -7.38 7.44
N LEU A 28 -1.42 -7.36 6.12
CA LEU A 28 -2.46 -7.46 5.09
C LEU A 28 -3.28 -8.76 5.18
N ARG A 29 -2.64 -9.85 5.63
CA ARG A 29 -3.30 -11.14 5.84
C ARG A 29 -4.18 -11.16 7.09
N ALA A 30 -3.76 -10.47 8.15
CA ALA A 30 -4.46 -10.47 9.43
C ALA A 30 -5.60 -9.42 9.50
N ALA A 31 -5.43 -8.28 8.83
CA ALA A 31 -6.40 -7.19 8.85
C ALA A 31 -7.71 -7.60 8.16
N ARG A 32 -8.85 -7.28 8.78
CA ARG A 32 -10.17 -7.70 8.28
C ARG A 32 -10.63 -6.82 7.12
N LYS A 33 -10.37 -5.51 7.19
CA LYS A 33 -10.72 -4.53 6.16
C LYS A 33 -9.57 -3.55 5.94
N PRO A 34 -8.43 -4.02 5.40
CA PRO A 34 -7.20 -3.23 5.36
C PRO A 34 -7.38 -1.95 4.53
N LYS A 35 -6.97 -0.84 5.13
CA LYS A 35 -6.90 0.47 4.49
C LYS A 35 -5.46 0.97 4.53
N VAL A 36 -4.94 1.38 3.38
CA VAL A 36 -3.57 1.83 3.24
C VAL A 36 -3.54 3.30 2.83
N SER A 37 -2.77 4.11 3.53
CA SER A 37 -2.45 5.49 3.15
C SER A 37 -1.07 5.52 2.51
N LEU A 38 -0.98 6.08 1.31
CA LEU A 38 0.27 6.30 0.59
C LEU A 38 0.73 7.76 0.64
N ARG A 39 -0.02 8.67 1.28
CA ARG A 39 0.23 10.13 1.29
C ARG A 39 1.69 10.50 1.59
N ARG A 40 2.31 9.79 2.53
CA ARG A 40 3.69 10.03 2.99
C ARG A 40 4.71 9.09 2.34
N CYS A 41 4.30 8.24 1.41
CA CYS A 41 5.18 7.31 0.71
C CYS A 41 5.89 8.00 -0.46
N ASN A 42 7.21 7.89 -0.49
CA ASN A 42 8.09 8.46 -1.50
C ASN A 42 8.69 7.39 -2.41
N HIS A 43 8.86 6.17 -1.91
CA HIS A 43 9.32 5.01 -2.67
C HIS A 43 8.64 3.75 -2.15
N LEU A 44 8.20 2.90 -3.08
CA LEU A 44 7.56 1.63 -2.80
C LEU A 44 8.32 0.51 -3.51
N HIS A 45 8.95 -0.37 -2.74
CA HIS A 45 9.59 -1.56 -3.30
C HIS A 45 8.56 -2.41 -4.07
N THR A 46 9.01 -3.08 -5.13
CA THR A 46 8.14 -3.88 -6.00
C THR A 46 7.45 -5.03 -5.26
N GLY A 47 8.11 -5.64 -4.28
CA GLY A 47 7.50 -6.65 -3.40
C GLY A 47 6.32 -6.10 -2.57
N ALA A 48 6.43 -4.86 -2.08
CA ALA A 48 5.34 -4.21 -1.37
C ALA A 48 4.19 -3.86 -2.32
N LEU A 49 4.49 -3.40 -3.55
CA LEU A 49 3.50 -3.19 -4.60
C LEU A 49 2.74 -4.49 -4.94
N GLN A 50 3.46 -5.60 -5.12
CA GLN A 50 2.87 -6.91 -5.39
C GLN A 50 1.94 -7.36 -4.26
N ALA A 51 2.33 -7.15 -3.00
CA ALA A 51 1.47 -7.41 -1.85
C ALA A 51 0.18 -6.57 -1.91
N LEU A 52 0.28 -5.26 -2.18
CA LEU A 52 -0.91 -4.40 -2.31
C LEU A 52 -1.83 -4.85 -3.46
N LEU A 53 -1.28 -5.27 -4.60
CA LEU A 53 -2.06 -5.78 -5.74
C LEU A 53 -2.76 -7.11 -5.43
N LEU A 54 -2.10 -7.98 -4.65
CA LEU A 54 -2.63 -9.29 -4.25
C LEU A 54 -3.78 -9.16 -3.24
N PHE A 55 -3.54 -8.43 -2.15
CA PHE A 55 -4.50 -8.30 -1.03
C PHE A 55 -5.56 -7.22 -1.28
N LYS A 56 -5.34 -6.32 -2.26
CA LYS A 56 -6.28 -5.28 -2.69
C LYS A 56 -6.86 -4.46 -1.52
N PRO A 57 -6.02 -3.90 -0.61
CA PRO A 57 -6.54 -3.04 0.44
C PRO A 57 -7.18 -1.80 -0.16
N LYS A 58 -8.06 -1.15 0.60
CA LYS A 58 -8.60 0.14 0.20
C LYS A 58 -7.51 1.20 0.28
N ILE A 59 -7.21 1.90 -0.81
CA ILE A 59 -6.31 3.04 -0.78
C ILE A 59 -7.09 4.25 -0.23
N SER A 60 -6.71 4.70 0.97
CA SER A 60 -7.40 5.76 1.71
C SER A 60 -6.86 7.15 1.40
N ALA A 61 -5.61 7.26 0.94
CA ALA A 61 -5.01 8.50 0.50
C ALA A 61 -3.95 8.23 -0.58
N ALA A 62 -3.98 9.03 -1.65
CA ALA A 62 -3.01 9.00 -2.75
C ALA A 62 -1.61 9.47 -2.28
N PRO A 63 -0.52 8.97 -2.89
CA PRO A 63 0.83 9.45 -2.61
C PRO A 63 1.05 10.88 -3.11
N ASN A 64 1.84 11.65 -2.37
CA ASN A 64 2.30 12.98 -2.81
C ASN A 64 3.43 12.89 -3.85
N ASN A 65 4.16 11.77 -3.88
CA ASN A 65 5.21 11.55 -4.87
C ASN A 65 4.60 11.42 -6.28
N ALA A 66 5.07 12.25 -7.21
CA ALA A 66 4.50 12.36 -8.55
C ALA A 66 4.57 11.04 -9.35
N PHE A 67 5.67 10.29 -9.24
CA PHE A 67 5.81 9.00 -9.92
C PHE A 67 4.82 7.97 -9.37
N LEU A 68 4.75 7.83 -8.04
CA LEU A 68 3.81 6.91 -7.41
C LEU A 68 2.35 7.28 -7.73
N ALA A 69 2.03 8.57 -7.77
CA ALA A 69 0.69 9.04 -8.12
C ALA A 69 0.33 8.76 -9.58
N ALA A 70 1.25 9.00 -10.52
CA ALA A 70 0.98 8.85 -11.94
C ALA A 70 1.04 7.40 -12.44
N GLN A 71 1.95 6.58 -11.90
CA GLN A 71 2.26 5.26 -12.45
C GLN A 71 1.80 4.11 -11.54
N VAL A 72 1.86 4.28 -10.22
CA VAL A 72 1.58 3.18 -9.28
C VAL A 72 0.12 3.19 -8.81
N LEU A 73 -0.42 4.35 -8.43
CA LEU A 73 -1.79 4.47 -7.95
C LEU A 73 -2.85 3.90 -8.92
N PRO A 74 -2.77 4.12 -10.26
CA PRO A 74 -3.75 3.55 -11.19
C PRO A 74 -3.78 2.03 -11.20
N LEU A 75 -2.67 1.35 -10.91
CA LEU A 75 -2.61 -0.12 -10.82
C LEU A 75 -3.35 -0.63 -9.58
N LEU A 76 -3.28 0.12 -8.48
CA LEU A 76 -3.97 -0.21 -7.23
C LEU A 76 -5.47 0.08 -7.31
N ASP A 77 -5.87 1.15 -8.01
CA ASP A 77 -7.26 1.58 -8.13
C ASP A 77 -8.05 0.81 -9.20
N SER A 78 -7.43 0.46 -10.34
CA SER A 78 -8.04 -0.39 -11.38
C SER A 78 -8.40 -1.79 -10.85
N SER A 79 -7.62 -2.31 -9.91
CA SER A 79 -7.89 -3.59 -9.25
C SER A 79 -9.22 -3.60 -8.45
N GLN A 80 -9.72 -2.43 -8.04
CA GLN A 80 -10.97 -2.23 -7.31
C GLN A 80 -12.17 -2.03 -8.26
N ARG A 81 -11.93 -1.65 -9.51
CA ARG A 81 -12.97 -1.29 -10.50
C ARG A 81 -13.64 -2.51 -11.13
N ASN A 82 -12.96 -3.67 -11.17
CA ASN A 82 -13.46 -4.95 -11.69
C ASN A 82 -14.44 -5.71 -10.76
N ARG A 83 -15.03 -5.03 -9.77
CA ARG A 83 -15.99 -5.62 -8.80
C ARG A 83 -17.35 -4.92 -8.81
N ARG A 84 -17.70 -4.19 -9.87
CA ARG A 84 -19.04 -3.65 -10.09
C ARG A 84 -19.76 -4.44 -11.15
#